data_AF-A0A951KJL9-F1
#
_entry.id   AF-A0A951KJL9-F1
#
_cell.length_a   1.000
_cell.length_b   1.000
_cell.length_c   1.000
_cell.angle_alpha   90.00
_cell.angle_beta   90.00
_cell.angle_gamma   90.00
#
_symmetry.space_group_name_H-M   'P 1'
#
loop_
_entity.id
_entity.type
_entity.pdbx_description
1 polymer ?
#
loop_
_entity_poly.entity_id
_entity_poly.type
_entity_poly.pdbx_seq_one_letter_code
_entity_poly.pdbx_strand_id
1 'polypeptide(L)' 'REAHILAGAQISGSAIWDGCQIESGAVVDASIVGYNCYIGDGAQIAGSIIGDSCIIRAGTVITSGTIVQPGTTLP' A
#
# COMPACT_ATOMS: atom_id res chain seq x y z
N ARG A 1 -6.80 2.51 15.18
CA ARG A 1 -7.21 1.21 14.58
C ARG A 1 -5.96 0.65 13.97
N GLU A 2 -5.50 -0.55 14.32
CA GLU A 2 -4.17 -1.00 13.88
C GLU A 2 -4.12 -1.29 12.37
N ALA A 3 -2.90 -1.32 11.81
CA ALA A 3 -2.68 -1.83 10.46
C ALA A 3 -2.59 -3.37 10.50
N HIS A 4 -3.23 -4.04 9.55
CA HIS A 4 -3.21 -5.48 9.40
C HIS A 4 -2.30 -5.87 8.24
N ILE A 5 -1.23 -6.59 8.54
CA ILE A 5 -0.22 -7.03 7.57
C ILE A 5 -0.27 -8.56 7.51
N LEU A 6 -0.69 -9.10 6.37
CA LEU A 6 -0.83 -10.54 6.17
C LEU A 6 0.52 -11.22 5.91
N ALA A 7 0.56 -12.53 6.14
CA ALA A 7 1.79 -13.31 6.01
C ALA A 7 2.37 -13.21 4.59
N GLY A 8 3.69 -12.99 4.51
CA GLY A 8 4.40 -12.87 3.25
C GLY A 8 4.41 -11.45 2.65
N ALA A 9 3.68 -10.49 3.23
CA ALA A 9 3.88 -9.09 2.91
C ALA A 9 5.26 -8.61 3.36
N GLN A 10 5.92 -7.78 2.54
CA GLN A 10 7.25 -7.24 2.81
C GLN A 10 7.18 -5.71 2.86
N ILE A 11 7.63 -5.14 3.97
CA ILE A 11 7.61 -3.69 4.20
C ILE A 11 9.03 -3.26 4.57
N SER A 12 9.60 -2.37 3.77
CA SER A 12 10.98 -1.88 3.91
C SER A 12 11.01 -0.37 3.75
N GLY A 13 11.69 0.35 4.65
CA GLY A 13 11.86 1.80 4.58
C GLY A 13 10.54 2.59 4.43
N SER A 14 9.43 2.01 4.90
CA SER A 14 8.08 2.49 4.61
C SER A 14 7.31 2.74 5.89
N ALA A 15 6.32 3.62 5.81
CA ALA A 15 5.41 3.90 6.91
C ALA A 15 3.97 3.60 6.49
N ILE A 16 3.27 2.84 7.33
CA ILE A 16 1.90 2.38 7.10
C ILE A 16 1.03 2.90 8.25
N TRP A 17 -0.04 3.61 7.91
CA TRP A 17 -0.93 4.22 8.89
C TRP A 17 -2.05 3.29 9.31
N ASP A 18 -2.71 3.69 10.39
CA ASP A 18 -3.83 2.99 11.02
C ASP A 18 -4.94 2.60 10.03
N GLY A 19 -5.51 1.41 10.26
CA GLY A 19 -6.64 0.88 9.49
C GLY A 19 -6.30 0.33 8.11
N CYS A 20 -5.02 0.28 7.75
CA CYS A 20 -4.61 -0.35 6.50
C CYS A 20 -4.73 -1.87 6.54
N GLN A 21 -5.03 -2.47 5.40
CA GLN A 21 -4.94 -3.91 5.15
C GLN A 21 -3.94 -4.15 4.03
N ILE A 22 -2.88 -4.88 4.34
CA ILE A 22 -1.84 -5.26 3.37
C ILE A 22 -1.90 -6.78 3.20
N GLU A 23 -2.28 -7.20 2.00
CA GLU A 23 -2.45 -8.60 1.63
C GLU A 23 -1.12 -9.35 1.47
N SER A 24 -1.22 -10.67 1.42
CA SER A 24 -0.07 -11.56 1.23
C SER A 24 0.74 -11.22 -0.03
N GLY A 25 2.05 -11.38 0.04
CA GLY A 25 2.96 -11.15 -1.08
C GLY A 25 3.08 -9.70 -1.54
N ALA A 26 2.34 -8.75 -0.97
CA ALA A 26 2.49 -7.33 -1.27
C ALA A 26 3.87 -6.83 -0.83
N VAL A 27 4.49 -5.98 -1.64
CA VAL A 27 5.79 -5.37 -1.37
C VAL A 27 5.63 -3.87 -1.32
N VAL A 28 5.97 -3.27 -0.18
CA VAL A 28 5.95 -1.82 0.03
C VAL A 28 7.35 -1.37 0.44
N ASP A 29 8.04 -0.71 -0.49
CA ASP A 29 9.42 -0.24 -0.30
C ASP A 29 9.51 1.28 -0.43
N ALA A 30 10.25 1.92 0.48
CA ALA A 30 10.49 3.36 0.50
C ALA A 30 9.23 4.23 0.30
N SER A 31 8.09 3.81 0.87
CA SER A 31 6.77 4.37 0.56
C SER A 31 5.98 4.78 1.81
N ILE A 32 5.00 5.65 1.61
CA ILE A 32 4.04 6.09 2.63
C ILE A 32 2.66 5.59 2.24
N VAL A 33 1.96 4.90 3.15
CA VAL A 33 0.57 4.47 2.97
C VAL A 33 -0.32 5.12 4.01
N GLY A 34 -1.18 6.04 3.58
CA GLY A 34 -2.12 6.77 4.42
C GLY A 34 -3.19 5.89 5.07
N TYR A 35 -4.10 6.50 5.83
CA TYR A 35 -5.07 5.77 6.66
C TYR A 35 -6.08 4.95 5.84
N ASN A 36 -6.52 3.82 6.40
CA ASN A 36 -7.61 3.00 5.85
C ASN A 36 -7.42 2.54 4.39
N CYS A 37 -6.18 2.30 3.96
CA CYS A 37 -5.90 1.80 2.62
C CYS A 37 -6.01 0.27 2.53
N TYR A 38 -6.35 -0.24 1.35
CA TYR A 38 -6.25 -1.65 1.01
C TYR A 38 -5.14 -1.84 -0.04
N ILE A 39 -4.17 -2.70 0.26
CA ILE A 39 -3.09 -3.09 -0.65
C ILE A 39 -3.26 -4.57 -0.98
N GLY A 40 -3.63 -4.87 -2.23
CA GLY A 40 -3.98 -6.21 -2.70
C GLY A 40 -2.80 -7.18 -2.81
N ASP A 41 -3.13 -8.47 -2.92
CA ASP A 41 -2.16 -9.57 -2.97
C ASP A 41 -1.13 -9.35 -4.09
N GLY A 42 0.15 -9.50 -3.76
CA GLY A 42 1.24 -9.32 -4.72
C GLY A 42 1.41 -7.91 -5.30
N ALA A 43 0.71 -6.88 -4.77
CA ALA A 43 0.90 -5.50 -5.21
C ALA A 43 2.32 -5.02 -4.90
N GLN A 44 2.92 -4.24 -5.79
CA GLN A 44 4.28 -3.74 -5.65
C GLN A 44 4.28 -2.22 -5.63
N ILE A 45 4.72 -1.63 -4.53
CA ILE A 45 4.73 -0.18 -4.31
C ILE A 45 6.15 0.22 -3.94
N ALA A 46 6.76 1.09 -4.75
CA ALA A 46 8.12 1.56 -4.52
C ALA A 46 8.17 3.09 -4.57
N GLY A 47 8.84 3.73 -3.60
CA GLY A 47 9.15 5.16 -3.63
C GLY A 47 7.94 6.08 -3.81
N SER A 48 6.79 5.74 -3.22
CA SER A 48 5.50 6.37 -3.56
C SER A 48 4.71 6.82 -2.32
N ILE A 49 3.75 7.73 -2.54
CA ILE A 49 2.81 8.19 -1.51
C ILE A 49 1.41 7.72 -1.90
N ILE A 50 0.79 6.91 -1.05
CA ILE A 50 -0.59 6.46 -1.17
C ILE A 50 -1.45 7.29 -0.22
N GLY A 51 -2.34 8.10 -0.75
CA GLY A 51 -3.28 8.90 0.05
C GLY A 51 -4.30 8.03 0.79
N ASP A 52 -5.02 8.64 1.73
CA ASP A 52 -5.97 7.92 2.59
C ASP A 52 -7.10 7.24 1.80
N SER A 53 -7.61 6.12 2.32
CA SER A 53 -8.76 5.38 1.78
C SER A 53 -8.58 4.91 0.33
N CYS A 54 -7.33 4.66 -0.09
CA CYS A 54 -7.05 4.10 -1.41
C CYS A 54 -7.23 2.59 -1.46
N ILE A 55 -7.54 2.08 -2.65
CA ILE A 55 -7.59 0.65 -2.95
C ILE A 55 -6.60 0.36 -4.07
N ILE A 56 -5.55 -0.36 -3.76
CA ILE A 56 -4.57 -0.89 -4.72
C ILE A 56 -4.93 -2.36 -4.94
N ARG A 57 -5.27 -2.74 -6.16
CA ARG A 57 -5.70 -4.11 -6.46
C ARG A 57 -4.51 -5.08 -6.49
N ALA A 58 -4.84 -6.37 -6.53
CA ALA A 58 -3.85 -7.43 -6.56
C ALA A 58 -2.96 -7.31 -7.81
N GLY A 59 -1.65 -7.45 -7.62
CA GLY A 59 -0.66 -7.36 -8.70
C GLY A 59 -0.46 -5.96 -9.30
N THR A 60 -1.13 -4.91 -8.80
CA THR A 60 -0.88 -3.54 -9.25
C THR A 60 0.57 -3.14 -8.94
N VAL A 61 1.22 -2.48 -9.90
CA VAL A 61 2.60 -1.97 -9.74
C VAL A 61 2.58 -0.44 -9.72
N ILE A 62 3.14 0.14 -8.66
CA ILE A 62 3.29 1.59 -8.47
C ILE A 62 4.79 1.90 -8.36
N THR A 63 5.28 2.72 -9.29
CA THR A 63 6.70 3.07 -9.39
C THR A 63 7.03 4.37 -8.64
N SER A 64 8.32 4.51 -8.31
CA SER A 64 8.91 5.69 -7.66
C SER A 64 8.38 7.03 -8.20
N GLY A 65 8.09 7.95 -7.29
CA GLY A 65 7.61 9.30 -7.59
C GLY A 65 6.10 9.40 -7.81
N THR A 66 5.36 8.30 -7.66
CA THR A 66 3.90 8.33 -7.81
C THR A 66 3.21 8.81 -6.54
N ILE A 67 2.24 9.72 -6.71
CA ILE A 67 1.32 10.15 -5.65
C ILE A 67 -0.08 9.72 -6.03
N VAL A 68 -0.65 8.79 -5.26
CA VAL A 68 -2.03 8.35 -5.42
C VAL A 68 -2.95 9.24 -4.59
N GLN A 69 -3.95 9.84 -5.22
CA GLN A 69 -4.88 10.74 -4.55
C GLN A 69 -5.77 9.97 -3.55
N PRO A 70 -6.12 10.57 -2.40
CA PRO A 70 -7.04 9.93 -1.46
C PRO A 70 -8.34 9.45 -2.12
N GLY A 71 -8.82 8.28 -1.71
CA GLY A 71 -10.03 7.65 -2.26
C GLY A 71 -9.87 7.03 -3.66
N THR A 72 -8.65 7.00 -4.21
CA THR A 72 -8.41 6.42 -5.54
C THR A 72 -8.40 4.89 -5.49
N THR A 73 -8.97 4.27 -6.52
CA THR A 73 -8.85 2.82 -6.76
C THR A 73 -8.02 2.58 -8.02
N LEU A 74 -6.89 1.88 -7.89
CA LEU A 74 -6.06 1.47 -9.02
C LEU A 74 -6.40 0.03 -9.44
N PRO A 75 -6.37 -0.28 -10.76
CA PRO A 75 -6.68 -1.60 -11.29
C PRO A 75 -5.59 -2.64 -11.01
#